data_AF-A0A2V7L0G9-F1
#
_entry.id   AF-A0A2V7L0G9-F1
#
_cell.length_a   1.000
_cell.length_b   1.000
_cell.length_c   1.000
_cell.angle_alpha   90.00
_cell.angle_beta   90.00
_cell.angle_gamma   90.00
#
_symmetry.space_group_name_H-M   'P 1'
#
loop_
_entity.id
_entity.type
_entity.pdbx_description
1 polymer ?
#
loop_
_entity_poly.entity_id
_entity_poly.type
_entity_poly.pdbx_seq_one_letter_code
_entity_poly.pdbx_strand_id
1 'polypeptide(L)'
;MAVLTRILLTLTVVAVITGCRQSGKAASDNAVAVEARPPVPVEAVNGTNFHLLDFVAWNNRDMDMFRRLHTADVKVDMMDVTEGIDAHVAAVQPMLSGPSAGRIVQHWPIVAQGEWTCMVGLIMPGNAKMVTAAKWRDGAVSEEYILMKLLKAGSPRPALSGSPMMNISNQNGDLKRQIGAEPGWSCLLDRSADGKTMTIILDKTGGTATDEMIFTK
;
A
#
# COMPACT_ATOMS: atom_id res chain seq x y z
N MET A 1 33.27 63.13 16.09
CA MET A 1 33.22 63.09 17.56
C MET A 1 32.26 64.15 18.05
N ALA A 2 31.10 63.77 18.57
CA ALA A 2 30.30 64.52 19.55
C ALA A 2 29.13 63.62 19.97
N VAL A 3 29.22 63.10 21.18
CA VAL A 3 28.17 62.34 21.88
C VAL A 3 27.15 63.35 22.39
N LEU A 4 25.85 63.13 22.15
CA LEU A 4 24.80 63.79 22.91
C LEU A 4 23.71 62.80 23.31
N THR A 5 23.88 62.26 24.51
CA THR A 5 22.90 61.55 25.30
C THR A 5 21.75 62.49 25.66
N ARG A 6 20.50 62.14 25.36
CA ARG A 6 19.34 62.69 26.07
C ARG A 6 18.31 61.60 26.39
N ILE A 7 18.04 61.54 27.68
CA ILE A 7 17.22 60.63 28.44
C ILE A 7 15.80 61.21 28.55
N LEU A 8 14.81 60.31 28.41
CA LEU A 8 13.40 60.33 28.85
C LEU A 8 12.51 61.56 28.58
N LEU A 9 11.36 61.31 27.95
CA LEU A 9 10.07 61.52 28.61
C LEU A 9 8.97 60.65 27.96
N THR A 10 8.44 59.72 28.73
CA THR A 10 7.25 58.90 28.44
C THR A 10 6.00 59.76 28.45
N LEU A 11 5.22 59.74 27.36
CA LEU A 11 3.86 60.29 27.32
C LEU A 11 2.86 59.12 27.29
N THR A 12 2.28 58.82 28.45
CA THR A 12 1.21 57.83 28.60
C THR A 12 -0.10 58.46 28.14
N VAL A 13 -0.62 58.07 26.99
CA VAL A 13 -1.98 58.45 26.57
C VAL A 13 -2.97 57.49 27.22
N VAL A 14 -3.69 57.99 28.22
CA VAL A 14 -4.84 57.31 28.82
C VAL A 14 -6.05 57.58 27.93
N ALA A 15 -6.47 56.57 27.15
CA ALA A 15 -7.76 56.60 26.45
C ALA A 15 -8.84 56.04 27.39
N VAL A 16 -9.67 56.93 27.93
CA VAL A 16 -10.91 56.56 28.64
C VAL A 16 -11.95 56.20 27.57
N ILE A 17 -12.28 54.91 27.45
CA ILE A 17 -13.41 54.45 26.64
C ILE A 17 -14.55 54.08 27.59
N THR A 18 -15.51 54.99 27.68
CA THR A 18 -16.76 54.81 28.41
C THR A 18 -17.71 53.93 27.59
N GLY A 19 -17.91 52.70 28.06
CA GLY A 19 -19.16 51.91 28.01
C GLY A 19 -19.94 51.76 26.70
N CYS A 20 -19.94 50.53 26.16
CA CYS A 20 -21.17 49.85 25.76
C CYS A 20 -21.26 48.55 26.56
N ARG A 21 -22.16 48.53 27.54
CA ARG A 21 -22.46 47.36 28.39
C ARG A 21 -23.35 46.42 27.57
N GLN A 22 -22.73 45.53 26.81
CA GLN A 22 -23.46 44.50 26.08
C GLN A 22 -23.65 43.32 27.04
N SER A 23 -24.89 43.10 27.45
CA SER A 23 -25.33 41.90 28.16
C SER A 23 -25.19 40.70 27.22
N GLY A 24 -23.97 40.20 27.08
CA GLY A 24 -23.65 38.95 26.41
C GLY A 24 -24.04 37.81 27.33
N LYS A 25 -25.16 37.17 27.01
CA LYS A 25 -25.56 35.85 27.49
C LYS A 25 -24.33 34.93 27.39
N ALA A 26 -23.92 34.31 28.50
CA ALA A 26 -22.84 33.33 28.50
C ALA A 26 -23.14 32.26 27.43
N ALA A 27 -22.37 32.26 26.36
CA ALA A 27 -22.34 31.15 25.43
C ALA A 27 -21.76 29.96 26.21
N SER A 28 -22.57 28.93 26.39
CA SER A 28 -22.14 27.64 26.88
C SER A 28 -21.12 27.10 25.88
N ASP A 29 -19.84 27.20 26.19
CA ASP A 29 -18.75 26.51 25.47
C ASP A 29 -18.87 25.01 25.70
N ASN A 30 -19.85 24.37 25.06
CA ASN A 30 -19.81 22.94 24.78
C ASN A 30 -18.97 22.73 23.53
N ALA A 31 -17.67 23.06 23.63
CA ALA A 31 -16.69 22.56 22.69
C ALA A 31 -16.54 21.06 22.96
N VAL A 32 -17.29 20.25 22.22
CA VAL A 32 -17.03 18.81 22.14
C VAL A 32 -15.61 18.68 21.60
N ALA A 33 -14.68 18.24 22.43
CA ALA A 33 -13.34 17.89 21.98
C ALA A 33 -13.50 16.83 20.89
N VAL A 34 -13.25 17.22 19.63
CA VAL A 34 -13.17 16.26 18.53
C VAL A 34 -11.87 15.50 18.78
N GLU A 35 -12.01 14.34 19.41
CA GLU A 35 -10.91 13.40 19.60
C GLU A 35 -10.28 13.13 18.23
N ALA A 36 -8.97 13.39 18.10
CA ALA A 36 -8.27 13.21 16.84
C ALA A 36 -8.44 11.74 16.41
N ARG A 37 -8.94 11.53 15.19
CA ARG A 37 -9.09 10.18 14.63
C ARG A 37 -7.72 9.48 14.71
N PRO A 38 -7.64 8.26 15.25
CA PRO A 38 -6.37 7.54 15.30
C PRO A 38 -5.78 7.42 13.90
N PRO A 39 -4.44 7.43 13.78
CA PRO A 39 -3.78 7.28 12.49
C PRO A 39 -4.25 5.98 11.83
N VAL A 40 -4.52 6.05 10.52
CA VAL A 40 -4.86 4.87 9.72
C VAL A 40 -3.63 3.95 9.70
N PRO A 41 -3.78 2.63 9.95
CA PRO A 41 -2.66 1.70 9.87
C PRO A 41 -2.00 1.75 8.49
N VAL A 42 -0.67 1.67 8.45
CA VAL A 42 0.10 1.75 7.19
C VAL A 42 -0.31 0.63 6.22
N GLU A 43 -0.66 -0.54 6.74
CA GLU A 43 -1.15 -1.69 5.98
C GLU A 43 -2.45 -1.38 5.24
N ALA A 44 -3.35 -0.62 5.87
CA ALA A 44 -4.60 -0.23 5.25
C ALA A 44 -4.37 0.80 4.14
N VAL A 45 -3.42 1.72 4.34
CA VAL A 45 -3.00 2.67 3.30
C VAL A 45 -2.38 1.93 2.12
N ASN A 46 -1.41 1.05 2.37
CA ASN A 46 -0.73 0.26 1.34
C ASN A 46 -1.71 -0.65 0.58
N GLY A 47 -2.60 -1.36 1.28
CA GLY A 47 -3.61 -2.19 0.62
C GLY A 47 -4.60 -1.38 -0.23
N THR A 48 -4.99 -0.19 0.24
CA THR A 48 -5.83 0.73 -0.55
C THR A 48 -5.08 1.24 -1.78
N ASN A 49 -3.82 1.63 -1.64
CA ASN A 49 -2.99 2.06 -2.75
C ASN A 49 -2.76 0.94 -3.77
N PHE A 50 -2.69 -0.31 -3.32
CA PHE A 50 -2.66 -1.46 -4.24
C PHE A 50 -3.97 -1.57 -5.02
N HIS A 51 -5.13 -1.46 -4.36
CA HIS A 51 -6.42 -1.42 -5.07
C HIS A 51 -6.48 -0.30 -6.10
N LEU A 52 -5.95 0.88 -5.76
CA LEU A 52 -5.84 2.00 -6.69
C LEU A 52 -4.90 1.69 -7.86
N LEU A 53 -3.76 1.05 -7.60
CA LEU A 53 -2.80 0.64 -8.62
C LEU A 53 -3.48 -0.27 -9.66
N ASP A 54 -4.18 -1.31 -9.21
CA ASP A 54 -4.73 -2.31 -10.13
C ASP A 54 -6.09 -1.92 -10.71
N PHE A 55 -7.03 -1.51 -9.85
CA PHE A 55 -8.40 -1.24 -10.30
C PHE A 55 -8.55 0.10 -11.00
N VAL A 56 -7.66 1.06 -10.72
CA VAL A 56 -7.71 2.39 -11.35
C VAL A 56 -6.59 2.53 -12.36
N ALA A 57 -5.33 2.48 -11.93
CA ALA A 57 -4.22 2.80 -12.83
C ALA A 57 -4.07 1.76 -13.95
N TRP A 58 -3.88 0.49 -13.60
CA TRP A 58 -3.74 -0.61 -14.55
C TRP A 58 -4.98 -0.76 -15.43
N ASN A 59 -6.16 -0.90 -14.84
CA ASN A 59 -7.40 -1.16 -15.59
C ASN A 59 -7.81 -0.04 -16.56
N ASN A 60 -7.50 1.23 -16.24
CA ASN A 60 -7.79 2.37 -17.11
C ASN A 60 -6.61 2.79 -17.99
N ARG A 61 -5.47 2.09 -17.90
CA ARG A 61 -4.22 2.42 -18.63
C ARG A 61 -3.67 3.81 -18.27
N ASP A 62 -3.93 4.26 -17.05
CA ASP A 62 -3.42 5.52 -16.53
C ASP A 62 -1.99 5.32 -16.04
N MET A 63 -1.04 5.53 -16.94
CA MET A 63 0.39 5.38 -16.64
C MET A 63 0.94 6.50 -15.76
N ASP A 64 0.27 7.66 -15.69
CA ASP A 64 0.69 8.73 -14.77
C ASP A 64 0.38 8.35 -13.33
N MET A 65 -0.81 7.79 -13.08
CA MET A 65 -1.17 7.23 -11.78
C MET A 65 -0.34 6.00 -11.43
N PHE A 66 -0.10 5.12 -12.40
CA PHE A 66 0.76 3.95 -12.23
C PHE A 66 2.16 4.37 -11.77
N ARG A 67 2.73 5.41 -12.38
CA ARG A 67 4.02 5.99 -12.00
C ARG A 67 4.01 6.58 -10.59
N ARG A 68 2.94 7.28 -10.20
CA ARG A 68 2.83 7.89 -8.86
C ARG A 68 2.75 6.86 -7.74
N LEU A 69 2.22 5.67 -8.03
CA LEU A 69 2.09 4.58 -7.07
C LEU A 69 3.35 3.70 -6.99
N HIS A 70 4.41 4.07 -7.71
CA HIS A 70 5.72 3.45 -7.64
C HIS A 70 6.79 4.48 -7.28
N THR A 71 7.82 4.01 -6.59
CA THR A 71 9.03 4.81 -6.38
C THR A 71 9.81 4.93 -7.69
N ALA A 72 10.59 6.01 -7.84
CA ALA A 72 11.37 6.23 -9.05
C ALA A 72 12.40 5.11 -9.31
N ASP A 73 12.91 4.50 -8.24
CA ASP A 73 13.90 3.42 -8.18
C ASP A 73 13.27 2.03 -7.95
N VAL A 74 11.97 1.86 -8.26
CA VAL A 74 11.27 0.58 -8.08
C VAL A 74 12.03 -0.59 -8.72
N LYS A 75 12.07 -1.73 -8.02
CA LYS A 75 12.54 -3.00 -8.57
C LYS A 75 11.37 -3.95 -8.76
N VAL A 76 11.16 -4.44 -9.97
CA VAL A 76 10.06 -5.38 -10.28
C VAL A 76 10.61 -6.66 -10.88
N ASP A 77 10.24 -7.79 -10.30
CA ASP A 77 10.53 -9.15 -10.78
C ASP A 77 9.23 -9.80 -11.28
N MET A 78 8.96 -9.72 -12.59
CA MET A 78 7.76 -10.28 -13.23
C MET A 78 8.16 -11.29 -14.32
N MET A 79 8.31 -10.87 -15.57
CA MET A 79 8.88 -11.71 -16.65
C MET A 79 10.40 -11.54 -16.63
N ASP A 80 10.84 -10.31 -16.87
CA ASP A 80 12.21 -9.87 -16.66
C ASP A 80 12.29 -9.00 -15.38
N VAL A 81 13.49 -8.87 -14.85
CA VAL A 81 13.76 -7.93 -13.75
C VAL A 81 13.94 -6.53 -14.35
N THR A 82 13.23 -5.56 -13.79
CA THR A 82 13.37 -4.14 -14.15
C THR A 82 13.83 -3.33 -12.94
N GLU A 83 14.64 -2.31 -13.18
CA GLU A 83 15.07 -1.34 -12.18
C GLU A 83 14.72 0.07 -12.67
N GLY A 84 13.95 0.79 -11.87
CA GLY A 84 13.45 2.13 -12.16
C GLY A 84 12.10 2.15 -12.87
N ILE A 85 11.29 3.16 -12.57
CA ILE A 85 9.89 3.25 -13.03
C ILE A 85 9.76 3.34 -14.55
N ASP A 86 10.70 3.96 -15.26
CA ASP A 86 10.66 4.04 -16.72
C ASP A 86 10.84 2.68 -17.38
N ALA A 87 11.78 1.87 -16.88
CA ALA A 87 11.99 0.51 -17.36
C ALA A 87 10.75 -0.35 -17.09
N HIS A 88 10.16 -0.21 -15.91
CA HIS A 88 8.97 -0.96 -15.54
C HIS A 88 7.76 -0.60 -16.42
N VAL A 89 7.48 0.70 -16.63
CA VAL A 89 6.40 1.15 -17.52
C VAL A 89 6.60 0.65 -18.95
N ALA A 90 7.83 0.72 -19.47
CA ALA A 90 8.15 0.20 -20.80
C ALA A 90 7.90 -1.31 -20.90
N ALA A 91 8.18 -2.07 -19.84
CA ALA A 91 7.96 -3.52 -19.81
C ALA A 91 6.47 -3.91 -19.80
N VAL A 92 5.61 -3.13 -19.14
CA VAL A 92 4.16 -3.44 -19.06
C VAL A 92 3.35 -2.87 -20.23
N GLN A 93 3.82 -1.82 -20.89
CA GLN A 93 3.10 -1.14 -21.98
C GLN A 93 2.59 -2.10 -23.08
N PRO A 94 3.35 -3.12 -23.55
CA PRO A 94 2.87 -4.06 -24.55
C PRO A 94 1.66 -4.90 -24.07
N MET A 95 1.57 -5.17 -22.77
CA MET A 95 0.49 -5.98 -22.17
C MET A 95 -0.84 -5.23 -22.10
N LEU A 96 -0.80 -3.89 -22.19
CA LEU A 96 -1.96 -3.03 -22.05
C LEU A 96 -2.76 -2.84 -23.34
N SER A 97 -2.24 -3.33 -24.47
CA SER A 97 -2.78 -3.09 -25.80
C SER A 97 -3.79 -4.16 -26.24
N GLY A 98 -4.84 -3.70 -26.92
CA GLY A 98 -5.83 -4.58 -27.55
C GLY A 98 -7.04 -4.94 -26.68
N PRO A 99 -8.10 -5.48 -27.30
CA PRO A 99 -9.37 -5.77 -26.64
C PRO A 99 -9.30 -6.92 -25.63
N SER A 100 -8.25 -7.75 -25.70
CA SER A 100 -8.00 -8.87 -24.78
C SER A 100 -7.05 -8.52 -23.64
N ALA A 101 -6.60 -7.26 -23.53
CA ALA A 101 -5.69 -6.84 -22.47
C ALA A 101 -6.34 -7.04 -21.10
N GLY A 102 -5.70 -7.84 -20.25
CA GLY A 102 -6.23 -8.28 -18.96
C GLY A 102 -6.59 -7.11 -18.04
N ARG A 103 -7.67 -7.28 -17.29
CA ARG A 103 -8.12 -6.40 -16.21
C ARG A 103 -8.19 -7.17 -14.92
N ILE A 104 -7.78 -6.53 -13.83
CA ILE A 104 -7.93 -7.09 -12.49
C ILE A 104 -9.35 -6.81 -12.02
N VAL A 105 -10.12 -7.84 -11.69
CA VAL A 105 -11.52 -7.70 -11.27
C VAL A 105 -11.75 -7.99 -9.80
N GLN A 106 -10.77 -8.59 -9.13
CA GLN A 106 -10.84 -8.95 -7.72
C GLN A 106 -9.44 -9.15 -7.16
N HIS A 107 -9.23 -8.76 -5.89
CA HIS A 107 -8.10 -9.18 -5.07
C HIS A 107 -8.59 -10.16 -4.00
N TRP A 108 -8.13 -11.41 -4.04
CA TRP A 108 -8.40 -12.40 -3.00
C TRP A 108 -7.50 -13.65 -3.11
N PRO A 109 -6.84 -14.09 -2.02
CA PRO A 109 -6.78 -13.44 -0.70
C PRO A 109 -5.86 -12.21 -0.69
N ILE A 110 -5.90 -11.46 0.42
CA ILE A 110 -5.09 -10.26 0.67
C ILE A 110 -4.41 -10.42 2.02
N VAL A 111 -3.09 -10.25 2.06
CA VAL A 111 -2.26 -10.27 3.27
C VAL A 111 -1.47 -8.97 3.33
N ALA A 112 -1.48 -8.29 4.47
CA ALA A 112 -0.75 -7.04 4.65
C ALA A 112 -0.18 -6.94 6.07
N GLN A 113 1.11 -6.64 6.17
CA GLN A 113 1.80 -6.48 7.45
C GLN A 113 3.01 -5.55 7.28
N GLY A 114 3.04 -4.47 8.07
CA GLY A 114 4.06 -3.43 7.96
C GLY A 114 4.14 -2.85 6.54
N GLU A 115 5.34 -2.87 5.98
CA GLU A 115 5.64 -2.33 4.65
C GLU A 115 5.27 -3.28 3.49
N TRP A 116 4.77 -4.48 3.77
CA TRP A 116 4.48 -5.47 2.73
C TRP A 116 2.99 -5.73 2.55
N THR A 117 2.62 -5.95 1.31
CA THR A 117 1.32 -6.49 0.90
C THR A 117 1.52 -7.66 -0.05
N CYS A 118 0.66 -8.66 0.02
CA CYS A 118 0.63 -9.79 -0.89
C CYS A 118 -0.82 -10.12 -1.23
N MET A 119 -1.18 -10.10 -2.51
CA MET A 119 -2.54 -10.39 -2.94
C MET A 119 -2.60 -11.15 -4.24
N VAL A 120 -3.69 -11.88 -4.42
CA VAL A 120 -3.97 -12.60 -5.67
C VAL A 120 -5.02 -11.83 -6.46
N GLY A 121 -4.62 -11.33 -7.62
CA GLY A 121 -5.51 -10.72 -8.61
C GLY A 121 -6.17 -11.77 -9.50
N LEU A 122 -7.48 -11.63 -9.72
CA LEU A 122 -8.20 -12.34 -10.78
C LEU A 122 -8.18 -11.48 -12.05
N ILE A 123 -7.60 -12.02 -13.13
CA ILE A 123 -7.48 -11.36 -14.43
C ILE A 123 -8.59 -11.83 -15.38
N MET A 124 -9.29 -10.87 -15.97
CA MET A 124 -10.30 -11.07 -17.01
C MET A 124 -10.02 -10.24 -18.27
N PRO A 125 -10.31 -10.76 -19.48
CA PRO A 125 -10.77 -12.12 -19.77
C PRO A 125 -9.66 -13.17 -19.54
N GLY A 126 -10.04 -14.44 -19.35
CA GLY A 126 -9.09 -15.57 -19.23
C GLY A 126 -9.12 -16.31 -17.90
N ASN A 127 -9.76 -15.75 -16.87
CA ASN A 127 -9.90 -16.37 -15.55
C ASN A 127 -8.54 -16.81 -14.95
N ALA A 128 -7.51 -15.99 -15.18
CA ALA A 128 -6.16 -16.25 -14.71
C ALA A 128 -5.95 -15.65 -13.32
N LYS A 129 -5.14 -16.32 -12.50
CA LYS A 129 -4.69 -15.79 -11.21
C LYS A 129 -3.27 -15.31 -11.31
N MET A 130 -3.00 -14.17 -10.73
CA MET A 130 -1.68 -13.58 -10.59
C MET A 130 -1.49 -13.23 -9.12
N VAL A 131 -0.38 -13.65 -8.53
CA VAL A 131 0.00 -13.17 -7.22
C VAL A 131 1.00 -12.04 -7.38
N THR A 132 0.84 -11.03 -6.53
CA THR A 132 1.81 -9.96 -6.41
C THR A 132 2.15 -9.74 -4.94
N ALA A 133 3.44 -9.80 -4.61
CA ALA A 133 3.99 -9.32 -3.36
C ALA A 133 4.68 -7.98 -3.60
N ALA A 134 4.24 -6.93 -2.91
CA ALA A 134 4.76 -5.57 -3.05
C ALA A 134 5.24 -5.03 -1.69
N LYS A 135 6.43 -4.45 -1.70
CA LYS A 135 7.00 -3.66 -0.62
C LYS A 135 6.74 -2.18 -0.88
N TRP A 136 6.36 -1.47 0.17
CA TRP A 136 5.95 -0.08 0.11
C TRP A 136 6.92 0.82 0.84
N ARG A 137 7.19 1.98 0.26
CA ARG A 137 7.93 3.07 0.88
C ARG A 137 7.19 4.37 0.61
N ASP A 138 6.80 5.06 1.67
CA ASP A 138 6.09 6.34 1.61
C ASP A 138 4.81 6.30 0.73
N GLY A 139 4.08 5.19 0.80
CA GLY A 139 2.83 4.99 0.07
C GLY A 139 2.99 4.62 -1.41
N ALA A 140 4.22 4.37 -1.89
CA ALA A 140 4.52 3.90 -3.24
C ALA A 140 5.29 2.58 -3.21
N VAL A 141 5.12 1.76 -4.24
CA VAL A 141 5.80 0.46 -4.36
C VAL A 141 7.29 0.66 -4.64
N SER A 142 8.15 0.05 -3.83
CA SER A 142 9.60 0.06 -3.99
C SER A 142 10.16 -1.26 -4.51
N GLU A 143 9.50 -2.37 -4.17
CA GLU A 143 9.87 -3.71 -4.66
C GLU A 143 8.59 -4.48 -4.98
N GLU A 144 8.58 -5.22 -6.09
CA GLU A 144 7.40 -5.97 -6.52
C GLU A 144 7.79 -7.32 -7.15
N TYR A 145 7.06 -8.38 -6.79
CA TYR A 145 7.26 -9.74 -7.28
C TYR A 145 5.95 -10.29 -7.80
N ILE A 146 5.87 -10.53 -9.11
CA ILE A 146 4.64 -10.91 -9.80
C ILE A 146 4.78 -12.28 -10.43
N LEU A 147 3.97 -13.24 -9.98
CA LEU A 147 3.99 -14.62 -10.48
C LEU A 147 2.61 -15.03 -10.99
N MET A 148 2.56 -15.68 -12.15
CA MET A 148 1.31 -16.14 -12.78
C MET A 148 1.14 -17.66 -12.79
N LYS A 149 2.23 -18.43 -12.64
CA LYS A 149 2.16 -19.90 -12.70
C LYS A 149 1.72 -20.45 -11.34
N LEU A 150 0.41 -20.57 -11.18
CA LEU A 150 -0.23 -21.27 -10.07
C LEU A 150 -0.06 -22.80 -10.24
N LEU A 151 0.47 -23.45 -9.21
CA LEU A 151 0.56 -24.91 -9.17
C LEU A 151 -0.81 -25.54 -8.95
N LYS A 152 -1.03 -26.71 -9.56
CA LYS A 152 -2.24 -27.51 -9.32
C LYS A 152 -2.19 -28.06 -7.90
N ALA A 153 -3.34 -28.13 -7.22
CA ALA A 153 -3.44 -28.76 -5.91
C ALA A 153 -2.82 -30.17 -5.93
N GLY A 154 -2.00 -30.48 -4.90
CA GLY A 154 -1.26 -31.74 -4.80
C GLY A 154 0.01 -31.84 -5.64
N SER A 155 0.37 -30.81 -6.41
CA SER A 155 1.68 -30.76 -7.07
C SER A 155 2.81 -30.79 -6.03
N PRO A 156 3.97 -31.39 -6.33
CA PRO A 156 5.14 -31.32 -5.46
C PRO A 156 5.50 -29.86 -5.16
N ARG A 157 5.73 -29.56 -3.88
CA ARG A 157 6.18 -28.24 -3.46
C ARG A 157 7.65 -28.04 -3.86
N PRO A 158 8.02 -26.85 -4.36
CA PRO A 158 9.43 -26.49 -4.50
C PRO A 158 10.13 -26.57 -3.13
N ALA A 159 11.35 -27.10 -3.11
CA ALA A 159 12.20 -27.01 -1.93
C ALA A 159 12.67 -25.54 -1.79
N LEU A 160 12.22 -24.88 -0.72
CA LEU A 160 12.56 -23.48 -0.45
C LEU A 160 13.96 -23.34 0.14
N SER A 161 14.53 -22.13 0.06
CA SER A 161 15.84 -21.81 0.62
C SER A 161 15.85 -21.83 2.15
N GLY A 162 14.70 -21.52 2.78
CA GLY A 162 14.59 -21.38 4.24
C GLY A 162 15.03 -20.00 4.75
N SER A 163 15.38 -19.08 3.85
CA SER A 163 15.70 -17.68 4.15
C SER A 163 14.75 -16.76 3.38
N PRO A 164 13.47 -16.67 3.79
CA PRO A 164 12.46 -15.97 3.01
C PRO A 164 12.75 -14.47 2.91
N MET A 165 12.41 -13.91 1.76
CA MET A 165 12.49 -12.47 1.49
C MET A 165 11.36 -11.72 2.18
N MET A 166 10.20 -12.36 2.31
CA MET A 166 9.03 -11.86 3.03
C MET A 166 8.27 -13.05 3.63
N ASN A 167 7.82 -12.88 4.87
CA ASN A 167 6.87 -13.78 5.53
C ASN A 167 5.92 -12.94 6.37
N ILE A 168 4.70 -12.74 5.89
CA ILE A 168 3.69 -11.88 6.51
C ILE A 168 2.39 -12.61 6.77
N SER A 169 1.62 -12.14 7.74
CA SER A 169 0.37 -12.77 8.15
C SER A 169 -0.63 -11.77 8.72
N ASN A 170 -1.91 -11.97 8.39
CA ASN A 170 -3.01 -11.22 8.98
C ASN A 170 -3.34 -11.83 10.34
N GLN A 171 -2.82 -11.24 11.42
CA GLN A 171 -3.01 -11.75 12.77
C GLN A 171 -4.43 -11.51 13.33
N ASN A 172 -5.06 -10.39 12.96
CA ASN A 172 -6.37 -9.99 13.46
C ASN A 172 -7.29 -9.50 12.33
N GLY A 173 -8.51 -9.09 12.68
CA GLY A 173 -9.53 -8.66 11.72
C GLY A 173 -9.56 -7.17 11.39
N ASP A 174 -8.60 -6.38 11.85
CA ASP A 174 -8.67 -4.91 11.81
C ASP A 174 -8.64 -4.35 10.38
N LEU A 175 -7.98 -5.08 9.48
CA LEU A 175 -7.84 -4.73 8.06
C LEU A 175 -9.00 -5.24 7.19
N LYS A 176 -9.84 -6.16 7.69
CA LYS A 176 -10.92 -6.80 6.91
C LYS A 176 -11.90 -5.77 6.35
N ARG A 177 -12.29 -4.77 7.15
CA ARG A 177 -13.24 -3.73 6.69
C ARG A 177 -12.63 -2.72 5.72
N GLN A 178 -11.31 -2.55 5.75
CA GLN A 178 -10.62 -1.50 4.99
C GLN A 178 -10.18 -2.01 3.63
N ILE A 179 -9.55 -3.19 3.61
CA ILE A 179 -8.91 -3.75 2.43
C ILE A 179 -9.29 -5.22 2.20
N GLY A 180 -10.26 -5.75 2.93
CA GLY A 180 -10.68 -7.16 2.78
C GLY A 180 -9.71 -8.20 3.34
N ALA A 181 -8.60 -7.81 3.95
CA ALA A 181 -7.62 -8.74 4.52
C ALA A 181 -8.21 -9.54 5.70
N GLU A 182 -8.41 -10.85 5.51
CA GLU A 182 -8.97 -11.72 6.53
C GLU A 182 -7.91 -12.32 7.45
N PRO A 183 -8.20 -12.50 8.75
CA PRO A 183 -7.29 -13.11 9.68
C PRO A 183 -6.98 -14.57 9.30
N GLY A 184 -5.78 -15.01 9.67
CA GLY A 184 -5.30 -16.37 9.48
C GLY A 184 -4.68 -16.64 8.11
N TRP A 185 -4.78 -15.72 7.15
CA TRP A 185 -4.02 -15.79 5.90
C TRP A 185 -2.57 -15.33 6.11
N SER A 186 -1.64 -16.07 5.50
CA SER A 186 -0.23 -15.76 5.44
C SER A 186 0.24 -15.69 3.99
N CYS A 187 1.36 -15.00 3.76
CA CYS A 187 2.05 -14.99 2.48
C CYS A 187 3.56 -15.05 2.70
N LEU A 188 4.19 -16.02 2.03
CA LEU A 188 5.62 -16.28 2.03
C LEU A 188 6.17 -16.04 0.63
N LEU A 189 7.21 -15.22 0.51
CA LEU A 189 8.03 -15.08 -0.69
C LEU A 189 9.43 -15.62 -0.37
N ASP A 190 9.84 -16.64 -1.11
CA ASP A 190 11.16 -17.24 -1.00
C ASP A 190 11.65 -17.69 -2.39
N ARG A 191 12.94 -17.98 -2.48
CA ARG A 191 13.53 -18.69 -3.62
C ARG A 191 13.62 -20.17 -3.31
N SER A 192 13.76 -20.99 -4.35
CA SER A 192 14.15 -22.38 -4.19
C SER A 192 15.54 -22.49 -3.57
N ALA A 193 15.88 -23.65 -3.01
CA ALA A 193 17.18 -23.92 -2.39
C ALA A 193 18.38 -23.71 -3.34
N ASP A 194 18.17 -23.83 -4.66
CA ASP A 194 19.18 -23.52 -5.68
C ASP A 194 19.18 -22.04 -6.13
N GLY A 195 18.32 -21.21 -5.54
CA GLY A 195 18.18 -19.77 -5.79
C GLY A 195 17.44 -19.40 -7.08
N LYS A 196 17.05 -20.38 -7.91
CA LYS A 196 16.60 -20.14 -9.28
C LYS A 196 15.11 -19.83 -9.39
N THR A 197 14.28 -20.56 -8.66
CA THR A 197 12.83 -20.48 -8.75
C THR A 197 12.33 -19.49 -7.71
N MET A 198 11.64 -18.43 -8.13
CA MET A 198 10.91 -17.60 -7.17
C MET A 198 9.60 -18.30 -6.81
N THR A 199 9.25 -18.34 -5.53
CA THR A 199 8.02 -18.98 -5.05
C THR A 199 7.25 -18.04 -4.12
N ILE A 200 5.97 -17.87 -4.38
CA ILE A 200 5.04 -17.22 -3.45
C ILE A 200 3.99 -18.23 -3.00
N ILE A 201 3.87 -18.39 -1.69
CA ILE A 201 2.89 -19.28 -1.05
C ILE A 201 1.91 -18.43 -0.26
N LEU A 202 0.63 -18.59 -0.51
CA LEU A 202 -0.43 -18.09 0.34
C LEU A 202 -1.18 -19.26 0.95
N ASP A 203 -1.36 -19.25 2.27
CA ASP A 203 -2.05 -20.30 3.00
C ASP A 203 -2.91 -19.71 4.12
N LYS A 204 -4.03 -20.38 4.43
CA LYS A 204 -4.88 -20.04 5.57
C LYS A 204 -4.67 -21.02 6.71
N THR A 205 -4.38 -20.50 7.90
CA THR A 205 -4.26 -21.28 9.14
C THR A 205 -5.53 -22.09 9.40
N GLY A 206 -5.40 -23.39 9.59
CA GLY A 206 -6.54 -24.31 9.78
C GLY A 206 -7.43 -24.47 8.54
N GLY A 207 -6.99 -23.96 7.38
CA GLY A 207 -7.65 -24.10 6.10
C GLY A 207 -7.48 -25.49 5.49
N THR A 208 -8.20 -25.70 4.40
CA THR A 208 -8.14 -26.91 3.58
C THR A 208 -7.10 -26.77 2.47
N ALA A 209 -6.89 -27.82 1.67
CA ALA A 209 -6.00 -27.75 0.50
C ALA A 209 -6.43 -26.70 -0.55
N THR A 210 -7.69 -26.24 -0.55
CA THR A 210 -8.15 -25.15 -1.42
C THR A 210 -7.83 -23.76 -0.86
N ASP A 211 -7.42 -23.69 0.41
CA ASP A 211 -6.97 -22.48 1.08
C ASP A 211 -5.43 -22.34 1.02
N GLU A 212 -4.79 -23.00 0.05
CA GLU A 212 -3.39 -22.85 -0.29
C GLU A 212 -3.24 -22.52 -1.78
N MET A 213 -2.39 -21.54 -2.09
CA MET A 213 -2.00 -21.20 -3.45
C MET A 213 -0.48 -21.05 -3.52
N ILE A 214 0.15 -21.84 -4.41
CA ILE A 214 1.60 -21.80 -4.63
C ILE A 214 1.85 -21.32 -6.05
N PHE A 215 2.53 -20.20 -6.17
CA PHE A 215 2.95 -19.62 -7.44
C PHE A 215 4.45 -19.78 -7.60
N THR A 216 4.91 -20.05 -8.82
CA THR A 216 6.35 -20.19 -9.14
C THR A 216 6.74 -19.38 -10.36
N LYS A 217 8.01 -18.98 -10.45
CA LYS A 217 8.65 -18.45 -11.66
C LYS A 217 9.94 -19.23 -11.91
#